data_AF-A0A1M7CZ93-F1
#
_entry.id   AF-A0A1M7CZ93-F1
#
_cell.length_a   1.000
_cell.length_b   1.000
_cell.length_c   1.000
_cell.angle_alpha   90.00
_cell.angle_beta   90.00
_cell.angle_gamma   90.00
#
_symmetry.space_group_name_H-M   'P 1'
#
loop_
_entity.id
_entity.type
_entity.pdbx_description
1 polymer ?
#
loop_
_entity_poly.entity_id
_entity_poly.type
_entity_poly.pdbx_seq_one_letter_code
_entity_poly.pdbx_strand_id
1 'polypeptide(L)'
;MEEKKSIYACYEELKQREINELKAAIKMVGGEFVFKRKPIVMVNRDGCYPHPCDVCITSVEMSDDDLLTIRGYESGDDTEEIFDVDLDDIAYSHISFITESIPVRTFSQETFCISRLSREDLENIGFDASDVDDNTMQNLAEKLGEDYCEQLFWSSLEILAESFGIPKKEEEDEE
;
A
#
# COMPACT_ATOMS: atom_id res chain seq x y z
N MET A 1 -19.37 -5.82 26.06
CA MET A 1 -18.23 -6.74 26.24
C MET A 1 -17.76 -7.06 24.84
N GLU A 2 -16.72 -6.39 24.36
CA GLU A 2 -16.15 -6.67 23.03
C GLU A 2 -15.53 -8.07 23.05
N GLU A 3 -15.95 -8.93 22.13
CA GLU A 3 -15.24 -10.18 21.86
C GLU A 3 -13.85 -9.83 21.32
N LYS A 4 -12.80 -10.17 22.08
CA LYS A 4 -11.43 -10.07 21.58
C LYS A 4 -11.26 -11.10 20.47
N LYS A 5 -10.94 -10.64 19.25
CA LYS A 5 -10.55 -11.51 18.13
C LYS A 5 -9.41 -12.43 18.55
N SER A 6 -9.47 -13.67 18.08
CA SER A 6 -8.37 -14.61 18.26
C SER A 6 -7.17 -14.16 17.43
N ILE A 7 -5.97 -14.54 17.88
CA ILE A 7 -4.73 -14.28 17.15
C ILE A 7 -4.81 -14.84 15.71
N TYR A 8 -5.44 -16.01 15.54
CA TYR A 8 -5.67 -16.61 14.23
C TYR A 8 -6.58 -15.77 13.33
N ALA A 9 -7.68 -15.22 13.88
CA ALA A 9 -8.55 -14.32 13.12
C ALA A 9 -7.82 -13.05 12.66
N CYS A 10 -6.96 -12.48 13.52
CA CYS A 10 -6.13 -11.35 13.12
C CYS A 10 -5.13 -11.73 12.00
N TYR A 11 -4.59 -12.95 12.00
CA TYR A 11 -3.68 -13.41 10.94
C TYR A 11 -4.39 -13.60 9.60
N GLU A 12 -5.57 -14.20 9.58
CA GLU A 12 -6.37 -14.35 8.36
C GLU A 12 -6.77 -12.99 7.78
N GLU A 13 -7.13 -12.02 8.63
CA GLU A 13 -7.41 -10.65 8.19
C GLU A 13 -6.20 -9.95 7.55
N LEU A 14 -5.01 -10.14 8.11
CA LEU A 14 -3.77 -9.61 7.55
C LEU A 14 -3.43 -10.29 6.22
N LYS A 15 -3.51 -11.63 6.15
CA LYS A 15 -3.26 -12.37 4.91
C LYS A 15 -4.22 -11.95 3.80
N GLN A 16 -5.51 -11.80 4.13
CA GLN A 16 -6.51 -11.33 3.18
C GLN A 16 -6.22 -9.91 2.68
N ARG A 17 -5.71 -9.04 3.55
CA ARG A 17 -5.28 -7.69 3.16
C ARG A 17 -4.11 -7.74 2.17
N GLU A 18 -3.08 -8.54 2.43
CA GLU A 18 -1.93 -8.70 1.53
C GLU A 18 -2.35 -9.27 0.17
N ILE A 19 -3.27 -10.23 0.15
CA ILE A 19 -3.85 -10.78 -1.09
C ILE A 19 -4.59 -9.68 -1.86
N ASN A 20 -5.38 -8.85 -1.18
CA ASN A 20 -6.11 -7.76 -1.83
C ASN A 20 -5.16 -6.70 -2.43
N GLU A 21 -4.08 -6.39 -1.72
CA GLU A 21 -3.02 -5.48 -2.20
C GLU A 21 -2.33 -6.06 -3.45
N LEU A 22 -1.99 -7.36 -3.46
CA LEU A 22 -1.42 -8.04 -4.62
C LEU A 22 -2.40 -8.05 -5.81
N LYS A 23 -3.69 -8.35 -5.60
CA LYS A 23 -4.71 -8.30 -6.65
C LYS A 23 -4.81 -6.91 -7.28
N ALA A 24 -4.82 -5.87 -6.45
CA ALA A 24 -4.87 -4.49 -6.93
C ALA A 24 -3.62 -4.14 -7.77
N ALA A 25 -2.43 -4.56 -7.31
CA ALA A 25 -1.18 -4.37 -8.03
C ALA A 25 -1.18 -5.04 -9.41
N ILE A 26 -1.63 -6.30 -9.49
CA ILE A 26 -1.69 -7.06 -10.75
C ILE A 26 -2.71 -6.47 -11.73
N LYS A 27 -3.88 -6.03 -11.25
CA LYS A 27 -4.85 -5.28 -12.06
C LYS A 27 -4.23 -4.04 -12.70
N MET A 28 -3.46 -3.26 -11.94
CA MET A 28 -2.85 -2.02 -12.42
C MET A 28 -1.79 -2.22 -13.52
N VAL A 29 -1.14 -3.38 -13.56
CA VAL A 29 -0.14 -3.71 -14.58
C VAL A 29 -0.72 -4.50 -15.77
N GLY A 30 -2.05 -4.66 -15.82
CA GLY A 30 -2.76 -5.27 -16.95
C GLY A 30 -3.20 -6.73 -16.75
N GLY A 31 -3.22 -7.23 -15.51
CA GLY A 31 -3.71 -8.57 -15.18
C GLY A 31 -2.64 -9.66 -15.10
N GLU A 32 -1.42 -9.39 -15.58
CA GLU A 32 -0.29 -10.31 -15.50
C GLU A 32 1.01 -9.54 -15.25
N PHE A 33 1.93 -10.13 -14.48
CA PHE A 33 3.26 -9.58 -14.29
C PHE A 33 4.33 -10.67 -14.24
N VAL A 34 5.40 -10.49 -15.02
CA VAL A 34 6.59 -11.34 -15.05
C VAL A 34 7.78 -10.61 -14.43
N PHE A 35 8.37 -11.20 -13.39
CA PHE A 35 9.42 -10.56 -12.60
C PHE A 35 10.79 -10.68 -13.27
N LYS A 36 11.42 -9.54 -13.55
CA LYS A 36 12.84 -9.50 -13.93
C LYS A 36 13.76 -9.78 -12.73
N ARG A 37 13.43 -9.18 -11.58
CA ARG A 37 14.04 -9.47 -10.29
C ARG A 37 13.01 -10.23 -9.47
N LYS A 38 13.22 -11.54 -9.36
CA LYS A 38 12.28 -12.49 -8.75
C LYS A 38 12.28 -12.32 -7.23
N PRO A 39 11.16 -11.98 -6.59
CA PRO A 39 11.07 -12.01 -5.14
C PRO A 39 11.17 -13.45 -4.64
N ILE A 40 11.78 -13.63 -3.48
CA ILE A 40 11.90 -14.93 -2.81
C ILE A 40 10.90 -14.95 -1.66
N VAL A 41 10.03 -15.96 -1.64
CA VAL A 41 9.03 -16.16 -0.59
C VAL A 41 9.21 -17.52 0.05
N MET A 42 8.86 -17.61 1.33
CA MET A 42 8.85 -18.87 2.05
C MET A 42 7.52 -19.58 1.80
N VAL A 43 7.58 -20.82 1.33
CA VAL A 43 6.41 -21.63 1.00
C VAL A 43 6.41 -22.92 1.82
N ASN A 44 5.30 -23.21 2.46
CA ASN A 44 5.06 -24.44 3.21
C ASN A 44 4.27 -25.45 2.37
N ARG A 45 4.82 -25.83 1.22
CA ARG A 45 4.21 -26.78 0.29
C ARG A 45 4.38 -28.21 0.81
N ASP A 46 3.32 -29.02 0.83
CA ASP A 46 3.41 -30.45 1.16
C ASP A 46 4.32 -31.24 0.18
N GLY A 47 5.22 -32.06 0.71
CA GLY A 47 6.06 -33.00 -0.07
C GLY A 47 7.45 -32.50 -0.53
N CYS A 48 7.89 -31.30 -0.14
CA CYS A 48 9.25 -30.79 -0.34
C CYS A 48 10.15 -31.07 0.90
N TYR A 49 11.45 -31.34 0.75
CA TYR A 49 12.35 -31.37 1.92
C TYR A 49 13.66 -30.67 1.57
N PRO A 50 14.11 -29.69 2.37
CA PRO A 50 13.56 -29.27 3.68
C PRO A 50 12.32 -28.35 3.61
N HIS A 51 11.41 -28.46 4.60
CA HIS A 51 10.31 -27.51 4.79
C HIS A 51 10.64 -26.48 5.89
N PRO A 52 10.18 -25.22 5.77
CA PRO A 52 9.63 -24.60 4.56
C PRO A 52 10.74 -24.37 3.51
N CYS A 53 10.36 -24.17 2.24
CA CYS A 53 11.32 -23.90 1.17
C CYS A 53 11.25 -22.46 0.66
N ASP A 54 12.38 -21.96 0.18
CA ASP A 54 12.48 -20.65 -0.46
C ASP A 54 12.10 -20.79 -1.94
N VAL A 55 11.11 -20.04 -2.42
CA VAL A 55 10.63 -20.09 -3.80
C VAL A 55 10.87 -18.73 -4.48
N CYS A 56 11.55 -18.75 -5.63
CA CYS A 56 11.69 -17.61 -6.51
C CYS A 56 10.42 -17.44 -7.35
N ILE A 57 9.67 -16.37 -7.12
CA ILE A 57 8.44 -16.08 -7.89
C ILE A 57 8.81 -15.52 -9.27
N THR A 58 8.33 -16.19 -10.31
CA THR A 58 8.60 -15.85 -11.71
C THR A 58 7.51 -14.98 -12.30
N SER A 59 6.24 -15.28 -12.01
CA SER A 59 5.10 -14.52 -12.50
C SER A 59 3.89 -14.63 -11.60
N VAL A 60 3.01 -13.64 -11.73
CA VAL A 60 1.66 -13.66 -11.15
C VAL A 60 0.68 -13.25 -12.24
N GLU A 61 -0.42 -14.00 -12.35
CA GLU A 61 -1.48 -13.79 -13.33
C GLU A 61 -2.82 -13.76 -12.60
N MET A 62 -3.74 -12.92 -13.05
CA MET A 62 -5.10 -12.84 -12.53
C MET A 62 -6.10 -13.21 -13.61
N SER A 63 -6.96 -14.17 -13.30
CA SER A 63 -8.07 -14.58 -14.16
C SER A 63 -9.22 -13.57 -14.18
N ASP A 64 -10.16 -13.75 -15.11
CA ASP A 64 -11.39 -12.95 -15.21
C ASP A 64 -12.27 -13.05 -13.94
N ASP A 65 -12.15 -14.13 -13.17
CA ASP A 65 -12.87 -14.36 -11.90
C ASP A 65 -12.10 -13.83 -10.67
N ASP A 66 -11.12 -12.93 -10.86
CA ASP A 66 -10.28 -12.35 -9.81
C ASP A 66 -9.47 -13.38 -8.99
N LEU A 67 -9.24 -14.58 -9.53
CA LEU A 67 -8.35 -15.60 -8.93
C LEU A 67 -6.91 -15.39 -9.40
N LEU A 68 -5.97 -15.42 -8.44
CA LEU A 68 -4.53 -15.28 -8.70
C LEU A 68 -3.90 -16.66 -8.96
N THR A 69 -3.05 -16.73 -9.96
CA THR A 69 -2.12 -17.83 -10.21
C THR A 69 -0.71 -17.31 -9.99
N ILE A 70 0.02 -17.89 -9.03
CA ILE A 70 1.40 -17.54 -8.72
C ILE A 70 2.30 -18.67 -9.22
N ARG A 71 3.36 -18.35 -9.95
CA ARG A 71 4.31 -19.33 -10.46
C ARG A 71 5.72 -19.04 -9.95
N GLY A 72 6.46 -20.09 -9.67
CA GLY A 72 7.83 -19.98 -9.18
C GLY A 72 8.58 -21.30 -9.24
N TYR A 73 9.82 -21.29 -8.80
CA TYR A 73 10.67 -22.48 -8.66
C TYR A 73 11.46 -22.41 -7.35
N GLU A 74 11.90 -23.55 -6.84
CA GLU A 74 12.68 -23.63 -5.61
C GLU A 74 14.04 -22.94 -5.78
N SER A 75 14.37 -22.04 -4.86
CA SER A 75 15.62 -21.29 -4.88
C SER A 75 16.80 -22.23 -4.63
N GLY A 76 17.75 -22.24 -5.56
CA GLY A 76 18.92 -23.12 -5.49
C GLY A 76 18.73 -24.48 -6.17
N ASP A 77 17.58 -24.72 -6.79
CA ASP A 77 17.40 -25.83 -7.72
C ASP A 77 18.03 -25.50 -9.09
N ASP A 78 18.89 -26.39 -9.59
CA ASP A 78 19.58 -26.25 -10.88
C ASP A 78 18.61 -26.38 -12.08
N THR A 79 17.42 -26.96 -11.87
CA THR A 79 16.46 -27.23 -12.95
C THR A 79 15.53 -26.06 -13.27
N GLU A 80 15.35 -25.13 -12.32
CA GLU A 80 14.35 -24.05 -12.36
C GLU A 80 12.94 -24.54 -12.81
N GLU A 81 12.52 -25.73 -12.38
CA GLU A 81 11.20 -26.27 -12.73
C GLU A 81 10.08 -25.39 -12.15
N ILE A 82 9.31 -24.76 -13.03
CA ILE A 82 8.24 -23.83 -12.64
C ILE A 82 6.99 -24.62 -12.23
N PHE A 83 6.46 -24.31 -11.05
CA PHE A 83 5.20 -24.84 -10.55
C PHE A 83 4.27 -23.73 -10.04
N ASP A 84 2.98 -24.04 -9.94
CA ASP A 84 1.98 -23.16 -9.34
C ASP A 84 2.14 -23.19 -7.80
N VAL A 85 2.25 -22.01 -7.20
CA VAL A 85 2.38 -21.81 -5.75
C VAL A 85 1.00 -21.49 -5.19
N ASP A 86 0.54 -22.31 -4.24
CA ASP A 86 -0.69 -22.00 -3.51
C ASP A 86 -0.47 -20.76 -2.62
N LEU A 87 -1.36 -19.78 -2.74
CA LEU A 87 -1.39 -18.61 -1.87
C LEU A 87 -1.49 -19.00 -0.40
N ASP A 88 -2.14 -20.13 -0.12
CA ASP A 88 -2.31 -20.59 1.24
C ASP A 88 -1.03 -21.11 1.88
N ASP A 89 -0.12 -21.64 1.07
CA ASP A 89 1.18 -22.16 1.48
C ASP A 89 2.23 -21.06 1.66
N ILE A 90 2.01 -19.84 1.15
CA ILE A 90 2.94 -18.73 1.33
C ILE A 90 2.88 -18.25 2.79
N ALA A 91 4.05 -18.19 3.43
CA ALA A 91 4.17 -17.69 4.79
C ALA A 91 3.64 -16.26 4.94
N TYR A 92 3.02 -15.98 6.09
CA TYR A 92 2.51 -14.65 6.42
C TYR A 92 3.57 -13.56 6.21
N SER A 93 3.16 -12.39 5.71
CA SER A 93 4.08 -11.28 5.40
C SER A 93 5.05 -11.51 4.24
N HIS A 94 5.01 -12.66 3.54
CA HIS A 94 5.81 -12.86 2.32
C HIS A 94 5.04 -12.48 1.05
N ILE A 95 3.70 -12.39 1.09
CA ILE A 95 2.90 -11.91 -0.05
C ILE A 95 3.22 -10.44 -0.37
N SER A 96 3.52 -9.63 0.65
CA SER A 96 3.95 -8.24 0.47
C SER A 96 5.25 -8.12 -0.33
N PHE A 97 6.21 -9.04 -0.17
CA PHE A 97 7.45 -9.03 -0.97
C PHE A 97 7.19 -9.21 -2.47
N ILE A 98 6.18 -9.99 -2.83
CA ILE A 98 5.72 -10.13 -4.22
C ILE A 98 5.16 -8.79 -4.70
N THR A 99 4.26 -8.20 -3.92
CA THR A 99 3.58 -6.94 -4.25
C THR A 99 4.57 -5.77 -4.40
N GLU A 100 5.51 -5.62 -3.46
CA GLU A 100 6.56 -4.58 -3.48
C GLU A 100 7.53 -4.72 -4.66
N SER A 101 7.65 -5.92 -5.21
CA SER A 101 8.49 -6.19 -6.38
C SER A 101 7.80 -5.87 -7.72
N ILE A 102 6.51 -5.56 -7.70
CA ILE A 102 5.78 -5.07 -8.86
C ILE A 102 5.99 -3.55 -8.90
N PRO A 103 6.47 -2.97 -10.03
CA PRO A 103 6.59 -1.53 -10.21
C PRO A 103 5.22 -0.93 -10.53
N VAL A 104 4.21 -1.27 -9.72
CA VAL A 104 2.99 -0.49 -9.67
C VAL A 104 3.43 0.89 -9.23
N ARG A 105 3.12 1.91 -10.03
CA ARG A 105 3.05 3.26 -9.48
C ARG A 105 1.96 3.18 -8.44
N THR A 106 2.35 3.05 -7.17
CA THR A 106 1.45 3.14 -6.02
C THR A 106 0.50 4.28 -6.30
N PHE A 107 -0.80 4.00 -6.21
CA PHE A 107 -1.93 4.92 -6.27
C PHE A 107 -1.56 6.35 -6.66
N SER A 108 -2.13 6.88 -7.75
CA SER A 108 -2.35 8.32 -7.75
C SER A 108 -3.26 8.58 -6.54
N GLN A 109 -2.66 8.89 -5.39
CA GLN A 109 -3.38 9.57 -4.34
C GLN A 109 -3.88 10.83 -5.01
N GLU A 110 -5.19 10.86 -5.29
CA GLU A 110 -5.82 12.03 -5.88
C GLU A 110 -5.56 13.25 -4.98
N THR A 111 -5.39 13.01 -3.68
CA THR A 111 -5.07 14.01 -2.67
C THR A 111 -4.05 13.49 -1.67
N PHE A 112 -3.12 14.36 -1.26
CA PHE A 112 -2.16 14.10 -0.18
C PHE A 112 -2.57 14.88 1.07
N CYS A 113 -2.52 14.24 2.24
CA CYS A 113 -2.80 14.90 3.52
C CYS A 113 -1.62 15.80 3.91
N ILE A 114 -1.87 17.10 4.12
CA ILE A 114 -0.83 18.09 4.44
C ILE A 114 -0.71 18.30 5.95
N SER A 115 -1.80 18.22 6.70
CA SER A 115 -1.80 18.42 8.16
C SER A 115 -2.94 17.67 8.85
N ARG A 116 -2.78 17.39 10.16
CA ARG A 116 -3.78 16.79 11.05
C ARG A 116 -3.80 17.58 12.36
N LEU A 117 -4.99 17.71 12.96
CA LEU A 117 -5.21 18.42 14.21
C LEU A 117 -5.72 17.45 15.28
N SER A 118 -5.17 17.55 16.48
CA SER A 118 -5.54 16.77 17.65
C SER A 118 -5.71 17.66 18.89
N ARG A 119 -6.26 17.09 19.96
CA ARG A 119 -6.38 17.77 21.26
C ARG A 119 -5.00 18.01 21.90
N GLU A 120 -4.05 17.10 21.67
CA GLU A 120 -2.69 17.24 22.17
C GLU A 120 -2.01 18.48 21.55
N ASP A 121 -2.32 18.83 20.30
CA ASP A 121 -1.81 20.05 19.67
C ASP A 121 -2.25 21.30 20.43
N LEU A 122 -3.51 21.34 20.90
CA LEU A 122 -4.04 22.43 21.73
C LEU A 122 -3.30 22.49 23.07
N GLU A 123 -3.09 21.35 23.72
CA GLU A 123 -2.34 21.28 24.98
C GLU A 123 -0.88 21.72 24.81
N ASN A 124 -0.24 21.33 23.71
CA ASN A 124 1.13 21.70 23.38
C ASN A 124 1.33 23.21 23.18
N ILE A 125 0.29 23.93 22.75
CA ILE A 125 0.29 25.40 22.67
C ILE A 125 -0.35 26.09 23.89
N GLY A 126 -0.68 25.33 24.94
CA GLY A 126 -1.08 25.84 26.25
C GLY A 126 -2.59 25.99 26.50
N PHE A 127 -3.44 25.41 25.66
CA PHE A 127 -4.90 25.37 25.89
C PHE A 127 -5.32 24.12 26.67
N ASP A 128 -6.37 24.24 27.47
CA ASP A 128 -6.99 23.09 28.14
C ASP A 128 -7.97 22.40 27.18
N ALA A 129 -7.66 21.17 26.79
CA ALA A 129 -8.47 20.38 25.86
C ALA A 129 -9.34 19.31 26.55
N SER A 130 -9.35 19.27 27.89
CA SER A 130 -10.00 18.18 28.65
C SER A 130 -11.51 18.06 28.41
N ASP A 131 -12.18 19.18 28.16
CA ASP A 131 -13.63 19.26 27.89
C ASP A 131 -13.95 19.60 26.42
N VAL A 132 -12.98 19.51 25.51
CA VAL A 132 -13.21 19.82 24.09
C VAL A 132 -13.79 18.60 23.36
N ASP A 133 -15.02 18.73 22.87
CA ASP A 133 -15.71 17.65 22.15
C ASP A 133 -15.27 17.54 20.67
N ASP A 134 -15.65 16.43 20.03
CA ASP A 134 -15.26 16.16 18.63
C ASP A 134 -15.87 17.16 17.65
N ASN A 135 -17.08 17.66 17.92
CA ASN A 135 -17.72 18.69 17.09
C ASN A 135 -16.91 19.98 17.10
N THR A 136 -16.39 20.37 18.26
CA THR A 136 -15.53 21.56 18.39
C THR A 136 -14.21 21.33 17.65
N MET A 137 -13.59 20.15 17.80
CA MET A 137 -12.37 19.80 17.07
C MET A 137 -12.57 19.79 15.55
N GLN A 138 -13.71 19.30 15.07
CA GLN A 138 -14.05 19.31 13.64
C GLN A 138 -14.18 20.73 13.11
N ASN A 139 -14.97 21.58 13.78
CA ASN A 139 -15.14 22.98 13.38
C ASN A 139 -13.81 23.76 13.41
N LEU A 140 -12.94 23.45 14.37
CA LEU A 140 -11.61 24.05 14.45
C LEU A 140 -10.71 23.59 13.29
N ALA A 141 -10.71 22.30 12.97
CA ALA A 141 -9.95 21.75 11.86
C ALA A 141 -10.41 22.33 10.50
N GLU A 142 -11.72 22.48 10.30
CA GLU A 142 -12.29 23.10 9.11
C GLU A 142 -11.81 24.55 8.94
N LYS A 143 -11.94 25.38 9.99
CA LYS A 143 -11.47 26.77 9.95
C LYS A 143 -9.96 26.90 9.78
N LEU A 144 -9.18 26.02 10.41
CA LEU A 144 -7.73 26.01 10.24
C LEU A 144 -7.34 25.63 8.80
N GLY A 145 -8.08 24.71 8.19
CA GLY A 145 -7.91 24.33 6.79
C GLY A 145 -8.24 25.48 5.83
N GLU A 146 -9.33 26.20 6.06
CA GLU A 146 -9.69 27.41 5.30
C GLU A 146 -8.60 28.48 5.40
N ASP A 147 -8.17 28.79 6.63
CA ASP A 147 -7.14 29.80 6.89
C ASP A 147 -5.79 29.45 6.24
N TYR A 148 -5.39 28.18 6.33
CA TYR A 148 -4.18 27.69 5.66
C TYR A 148 -4.29 27.80 4.14
N CYS A 149 -5.45 27.48 3.56
CA CYS A 149 -5.70 27.61 2.12
C CYS A 149 -5.60 29.06 1.65
N GLU A 150 -6.22 29.99 2.38
CA GLU A 150 -6.28 31.41 2.02
C GLU A 150 -4.94 32.13 2.20
N GLN A 151 -4.20 31.82 3.27
CA GLN A 151 -3.02 32.58 3.62
C GLN A 151 -1.71 32.05 3.00
N LEU A 152 -1.57 30.73 2.86
CA LEU A 152 -0.24 30.13 2.66
C LEU A 152 -0.17 29.01 1.64
N PHE A 153 -1.23 28.21 1.47
CA PHE A 153 -1.17 26.98 0.68
C PHE A 153 -0.78 27.25 -0.79
N TRP A 154 -1.53 28.11 -1.49
CA TRP A 154 -1.35 28.30 -2.93
C TRP A 154 0.01 28.90 -3.28
N SER A 155 0.43 29.92 -2.52
CA SER A 155 1.73 30.57 -2.71
C SER A 155 2.89 29.63 -2.39
N SER A 156 2.79 28.83 -1.33
CA SER A 156 3.80 27.82 -0.99
C SER A 156 3.86 26.71 -2.02
N LEU A 157 2.71 26.25 -2.53
CA LEU A 157 2.64 25.20 -3.54
C LEU A 157 3.36 25.62 -4.82
N GLU A 158 3.15 26.86 -5.27
CA GLU A 158 3.84 27.40 -6.45
C GLU A 158 5.35 27.46 -6.25
N ILE A 159 5.83 28.04 -5.15
CA ILE A 159 7.26 28.15 -4.84
C ILE A 159 7.91 26.77 -4.74
N LEU A 160 7.25 25.82 -4.06
CA LEU A 160 7.78 24.48 -3.89
C LEU A 160 7.76 23.70 -5.21
N ALA A 161 6.69 23.81 -6.01
CA ALA A 161 6.61 23.18 -7.31
C ALA A 161 7.74 23.65 -8.24
N GLU A 162 8.02 24.96 -8.26
CA GLU A 162 9.16 25.52 -8.98
C GLU A 162 10.50 25.02 -8.43
N SER A 163 10.67 24.96 -7.10
CA SER A 163 11.89 24.45 -6.47
C SER A 163 12.17 22.97 -6.79
N PHE A 164 11.11 22.18 -6.99
CA PHE A 164 11.19 20.79 -7.41
C PHE A 164 11.27 20.61 -8.94
N GLY A 165 11.25 21.71 -9.70
CA GLY A 165 11.35 21.67 -11.16
C GLY A 165 10.11 21.12 -11.85
N ILE A 166 8.93 21.25 -11.23
CA ILE A 166 7.65 20.87 -11.84
C ILE A 166 7.29 21.93 -12.90
N PRO A 167 7.11 21.56 -14.18
CA PRO A 167 6.85 22.53 -15.23
C PRO A 167 5.43 23.11 -15.12
N LYS A 168 5.32 24.44 -15.34
CA LYS A 168 4.01 25.08 -15.60
C LYS A 168 3.53 24.67 -16.99
N LYS A 169 2.21 24.51 -17.14
CA LYS A 169 1.61 24.31 -18.47
C LYS A 169 1.79 25.60 -19.29
N GLU A 170 2.12 25.46 -20.56
CA GLU A 170 2.10 26.59 -21.50
C GLU A 170 0.64 27.03 -21.67
N GLU A 171 0.37 28.33 -21.55
CA GLU A 171 -0.95 28.88 -21.84
C GLU A 171 -1.17 28.76 -23.36
N GLU A 172 -2.17 27.97 -23.78
CA GLU A 172 -2.67 28.06 -25.15
C GLU A 172 -3.44 29.38 -25.25
N ASP A 173 -2.95 30.31 -26.07
CA ASP A 173 -3.67 31.54 -26.41
C ASP A 173 -5.02 31.15 -27.04
N GLU A 174 -6.12 31.29 -26.28
CA GLU A 174 -7.47 31.17 -26.83
C GLU A 174 -7.71 32.38 -27.78
N GLU A 175 -7.67 32.13 -29.09
CA GLU A 175 -8.07 33.09 -30.16
C GLU A 175 -9.56 33.46 -30.12
#